data_AF-A0A168KGJ3-F1
#
_entry.id   AF-A0A168KGJ3-F1
#
_cell.length_a   1.000
_cell.length_b   1.000
_cell.length_c   1.000
_cell.angle_alpha   90.00
_cell.angle_beta   90.00
_cell.angle_gamma   90.00
#
_symmetry.space_group_name_H-M   'P 1'
#
loop_
_entity.id
_entity.type
_entity.pdbx_description
1 polymer ?
#
loop_
_entity_poly.entity_id
_entity_poly.type
_entity_poly.pdbx_seq_one_letter_code
_entity_poly.pdbx_strand_id
1 'polypeptide(L)'
;MYIVSQPKPLSDDRSQALAKEDAAFFPPGYLQFLGQFGEGTYRGWMNVQLPDMEVLKPFAEYDLWEHDEDSPITAQQIGQCVAIGTTVDGDFLVLHRETAQLLWLPRLLSKGCI
;
A
#
# COMPACT_ATOMS: atom_id res chain seq x y z
N MET A 1 16.79 -20.89 3.65
CA MET A 1 16.57 -19.61 4.35
C MET A 1 17.48 -18.57 3.71
N TYR A 2 16.98 -17.37 3.40
CA TYR A 2 17.77 -16.31 2.76
C TYR A 2 17.36 -14.94 3.31
N ILE A 3 18.32 -14.01 3.39
CA ILE A 3 18.06 -12.62 3.76
C ILE A 3 17.40 -11.91 2.58
N VAL A 4 16.31 -11.20 2.85
CA VAL A 4 15.47 -10.56 1.81
C VAL A 4 15.62 -9.04 1.75
N SER A 5 16.19 -8.43 2.78
CA SER A 5 16.34 -6.99 2.93
C SER A 5 17.79 -6.55 2.69
N GLN A 6 17.97 -5.42 2.01
CA GLN A 6 19.16 -4.58 2.14
C GLN A 6 18.72 -3.30 2.83
N PRO A 7 18.91 -3.17 4.16
CA PRO A 7 18.29 -2.11 4.92
C PRO A 7 18.71 -0.74 4.40
N LYS A 8 17.71 0.10 4.12
CA LYS A 8 17.89 1.54 3.90
C LYS A 8 16.96 2.28 4.85
N PRO A 9 17.28 2.30 6.15
CA PRO A 9 16.40 2.86 7.17
C PRO A 9 15.97 4.28 6.81
N LEU A 10 14.70 4.58 7.08
CA LEU A 10 14.28 5.98 7.06
C LEU A 10 15.07 6.77 8.09
N SER A 11 15.48 7.99 7.72
CA SER A 11 16.06 8.91 8.69
C SER A 11 15.06 9.22 9.80
N ASP A 12 15.56 9.43 11.02
CA ASP A 12 14.72 9.72 12.19
C ASP A 12 13.77 10.90 11.94
N ASP A 13 14.22 11.94 11.23
CA ASP A 13 13.40 13.11 10.88
C ASP A 13 12.19 12.73 10.01
N ARG A 14 12.36 11.82 9.06
CA ARG A 14 11.28 11.37 8.18
C ARG A 14 10.37 10.37 8.88
N SER A 15 10.92 9.46 9.67
CA SER A 15 10.15 8.55 10.53
C SER A 15 9.26 9.33 11.50
N GLN A 16 9.78 10.42 12.08
CA GLN A 16 9.01 11.32 12.93
C GLN A 16 7.98 12.15 12.16
N ALA A 17 8.27 12.58 10.93
CA ALA A 17 7.31 13.27 10.08
C ALA A 17 6.12 12.36 9.76
N LEU A 18 6.37 11.12 9.33
CA LEU A 18 5.34 10.10 9.10
C LEU A 18 4.53 9.77 10.35
N ALA A 19 5.20 9.64 11.50
CA ALA A 19 4.53 9.43 12.78
C ALA A 19 3.72 10.66 13.22
N LYS A 20 4.09 11.88 12.84
CA LYS A 20 3.35 13.11 13.19
C LYS A 20 2.22 13.42 12.24
N GLU A 21 2.38 13.14 10.95
CA GLU A 21 1.39 13.45 9.92
C GLU A 21 0.12 12.63 10.08
N ASP A 22 0.19 11.41 10.63
CA ASP A 22 -1.00 10.64 11.04
C ASP A 22 -0.64 9.38 11.89
N ALA A 23 -0.16 9.60 13.12
CA ALA A 23 0.21 8.51 14.06
C ALA A 23 -0.89 7.47 14.28
N ALA A 24 -2.15 7.88 14.13
CA ALA A 24 -3.33 7.05 14.39
C ALA A 24 -3.79 6.23 13.17
N PHE A 25 -3.31 6.57 11.97
CA PHE A 25 -3.75 5.92 10.73
C PHE A 25 -2.85 4.76 10.31
N PHE A 26 -1.53 4.94 10.43
CA PHE A 26 -0.58 3.92 9.98
C PHE A 26 -0.44 2.78 10.99
N PRO A 27 -0.52 1.50 10.57
CA PRO A 27 -0.28 0.38 11.46
C PRO A 27 1.12 0.48 12.10
N PRO A 28 1.25 0.27 13.43
CA PRO A 28 2.54 0.36 14.11
C PRO A 28 3.61 -0.56 13.51
N GLY A 29 3.20 -1.75 13.03
CA GLY A 29 4.10 -2.69 12.36
C GLY A 29 4.71 -2.14 11.06
N TYR A 30 3.96 -1.33 10.31
CA TYR A 30 4.46 -0.71 9.08
C TYR A 30 5.51 0.37 9.40
N LEU A 31 5.24 1.24 10.39
CA LEU A 31 6.20 2.26 10.82
C LEU A 31 7.49 1.64 11.37
N GLN A 32 7.36 0.58 12.16
CA GLN A 32 8.52 -0.17 12.67
C GLN A 32 9.31 -0.83 11.54
N PHE A 33 8.63 -1.45 10.57
CA PHE A 33 9.26 -2.07 9.41
C PHE A 33 10.07 -1.04 8.60
N LEU A 34 9.47 0.12 8.32
CA LEU A 34 10.14 1.22 7.62
C LEU A 34 11.35 1.77 8.39
N GLY A 35 11.24 1.91 9.72
CA GLY A 35 12.36 2.33 10.56
C GLY A 35 13.52 1.32 10.57
N GLN A 36 13.22 0.03 10.50
CA GLN A 36 14.25 -1.03 10.59
C GLN A 36 14.85 -1.41 9.22
N PHE A 37 14.02 -1.57 8.19
CA PHE A 37 14.42 -2.11 6.89
C PHE A 37 14.30 -1.09 5.75
N GLY A 38 13.44 -0.08 5.90
CA GLY A 38 13.21 0.96 4.89
C GLY A 38 12.29 0.53 3.75
N GLU A 39 12.08 1.44 2.81
CA GLU A 39 11.43 1.13 1.53
C GLU A 39 12.37 0.34 0.61
N GLY A 40 11.80 -0.38 -0.35
CA GLY A 40 12.56 -1.09 -1.37
C GLY A 40 11.92 -2.39 -1.82
N THR A 41 12.63 -3.06 -2.72
CA THR A 41 12.20 -4.36 -3.28
C THR A 41 12.79 -5.51 -2.46
N TYR A 42 11.91 -6.29 -1.87
CA TYR A 42 12.24 -7.45 -1.04
C TYR A 42 12.15 -8.71 -1.89
N ARG A 43 13.32 -9.17 -2.36
CA ARG A 43 13.51 -10.36 -3.23
C ARG A 43 12.67 -10.40 -4.52
N GLY A 44 12.21 -9.25 -5.00
CA GLY A 44 11.34 -9.21 -6.16
C GLY A 44 10.02 -9.92 -5.89
N TRP A 45 9.51 -9.86 -4.66
CA TRP A 45 8.18 -10.34 -4.29
C TRP A 45 7.29 -9.18 -3.87
N MET A 46 7.78 -8.36 -2.95
CA MET A 46 7.09 -7.20 -2.43
C MET A 46 7.98 -5.96 -2.59
N ASN A 47 7.39 -4.89 -3.06
CA ASN A 47 7.95 -3.55 -3.02
C ASN A 47 7.28 -2.83 -1.86
N VAL A 48 8.01 -2.59 -0.77
CA VAL A 48 7.52 -1.73 0.30
C VAL A 48 7.84 -0.29 -0.08
N GLN A 49 6.87 0.59 0.03
CA GLN A 49 6.97 1.98 -0.39
C GLN A 49 6.68 2.90 0.80
N LEU A 50 7.11 4.15 0.71
CA LEU A 50 6.51 5.21 1.51
C LEU A 50 5.02 5.38 1.16
N PRO A 51 4.20 5.90 2.09
CA PRO A 51 2.80 6.15 1.83
C PRO A 51 2.58 7.04 0.61
N ASP A 52 1.80 6.56 -0.35
CA ASP A 52 1.44 7.28 -1.56
C ASP A 52 -0.08 7.43 -1.64
N MET A 53 -0.54 8.68 -1.55
CA MET A 53 -1.96 9.06 -1.62
C MET A 53 -2.43 9.38 -3.05
N GLU A 54 -1.52 9.46 -4.01
CA GLU A 54 -1.79 9.92 -5.37
C GLU A 54 -1.91 8.76 -6.34
N VAL A 55 -1.14 7.69 -6.15
CA VAL A 55 -1.05 6.57 -7.11
C VAL A 55 -2.41 5.92 -7.39
N LEU A 56 -3.33 5.94 -6.43
CA LEU A 56 -4.65 5.32 -6.58
C LEU A 56 -5.73 6.23 -7.15
N LYS A 57 -5.52 7.56 -7.16
CA LYS A 57 -6.55 8.51 -7.61
C LYS A 57 -7.05 8.27 -9.03
N PRO A 58 -6.18 7.97 -10.03
CA PRO A 58 -6.66 7.71 -11.39
C PRO A 58 -7.59 6.50 -11.46
N PHE A 59 -7.41 5.51 -10.59
CA PHE A 59 -8.15 4.25 -10.67
C PHE A 59 -9.57 4.32 -10.11
N ALA A 60 -9.90 5.36 -9.34
CA ALA A 60 -11.27 5.58 -8.86
C ALA A 60 -12.29 5.76 -10.00
N GLU A 61 -11.83 6.12 -11.20
CA GLU A 61 -12.67 6.38 -12.37
C GLU A 61 -12.80 5.17 -13.32
N TYR A 62 -11.90 4.18 -13.20
CA TYR A 62 -11.77 3.10 -14.19
C TYR A 62 -12.54 1.81 -13.85
N ASP A 63 -13.28 1.78 -12.73
CA ASP A 63 -14.05 0.63 -12.23
C ASP A 63 -13.27 -0.68 -12.38
N LEU A 64 -11.99 -0.64 -11.98
CA LEU A 64 -11.08 -1.74 -12.26
C LEU A 64 -11.38 -2.97 -11.42
N TRP A 65 -11.94 -2.81 -10.22
CA TRP A 65 -12.19 -3.87 -9.26
C TRP A 65 -13.67 -4.20 -9.17
N GLU A 66 -13.99 -5.48 -9.02
CA GLU A 66 -15.37 -5.89 -8.76
C GLU A 66 -15.75 -5.49 -7.33
N HIS A 67 -16.83 -4.73 -7.19
CA HIS A 67 -17.41 -4.34 -5.91
C HIS A 67 -18.78 -5.01 -5.77
N ASP A 68 -18.94 -5.84 -4.74
CA ASP A 68 -20.19 -6.49 -4.35
C ASP A 68 -20.68 -5.98 -2.98
N GLU A 69 -21.77 -6.57 -2.47
CA GLU A 69 -22.37 -6.18 -1.18
C GLU A 69 -21.44 -6.42 0.02
N ASP A 70 -20.45 -7.32 -0.12
CA ASP A 70 -19.50 -7.68 0.93
C ASP A 70 -18.17 -6.90 0.82
N SER A 71 -18.04 -6.04 -0.18
CA SER A 71 -16.82 -5.29 -0.43
C SER A 71 -16.60 -4.20 0.64
N PRO A 72 -15.38 -4.09 1.22
CA PRO A 72 -15.13 -3.23 2.36
C PRO A 72 -15.11 -1.73 2.02
N ILE A 73 -14.97 -1.39 0.73
CA ILE A 73 -14.94 -0.03 0.19
C ILE A 73 -15.58 0.02 -1.20
N THR A 74 -16.07 1.19 -1.60
CA THR A 74 -16.58 1.47 -2.94
C THR A 74 -15.45 1.79 -3.94
N ALA A 75 -15.77 1.78 -5.24
CA ALA A 75 -14.84 2.21 -6.29
C ALA A 75 -14.31 3.64 -6.07
N GLN A 76 -15.17 4.58 -5.66
CA GLN A 76 -14.73 5.95 -5.38
C GLN A 76 -13.80 6.03 -4.16
N GLN A 77 -13.99 5.17 -3.15
CA GLN A 77 -13.15 5.12 -1.96
C GLN A 77 -11.73 4.60 -2.25
N ILE A 78 -11.51 3.90 -3.38
CA ILE A 78 -10.16 3.49 -3.80
C ILE A 78 -9.24 4.71 -3.98
N GLY A 79 -9.75 5.81 -4.53
CA GLY A 79 -8.98 7.05 -4.68
C GLY A 79 -8.61 7.73 -3.36
N GLN A 80 -9.15 7.27 -2.24
CA GLN A 80 -8.87 7.76 -0.88
C GLN A 80 -7.91 6.84 -0.12
N CYS A 81 -7.60 5.68 -0.68
CA CYS A 81 -6.65 4.74 -0.09
C CYS A 81 -5.21 5.25 -0.22
N VAL A 82 -4.38 4.82 0.73
CA VAL A 82 -2.95 5.13 0.77
C VAL A 82 -2.18 3.86 0.45
N ALA A 83 -1.46 3.86 -0.68
CA ALA A 83 -0.62 2.73 -1.04
C ALA A 83 0.64 2.71 -0.17
N ILE A 84 0.98 1.52 0.34
CA ILE A 84 2.19 1.30 1.17
C ILE A 84 3.11 0.23 0.57
N GLY A 85 2.69 -0.39 -0.52
CA GLY A 85 3.51 -1.30 -1.28
C GLY A 85 2.77 -1.94 -2.45
N THR A 86 3.53 -2.70 -3.23
CA THR A 86 3.01 -3.47 -4.35
C THR A 86 3.66 -4.84 -4.42
N THR A 87 2.94 -5.84 -4.94
CA THR A 87 3.58 -7.08 -5.39
C THR A 87 4.28 -6.86 -6.72
N VAL A 88 5.14 -7.80 -7.10
CA VAL A 88 5.73 -7.79 -8.46
C VAL A 88 4.75 -8.06 -9.58
N ASP A 89 3.62 -8.69 -9.27
CA ASP A 89 2.54 -8.91 -10.24
C ASP A 89 1.72 -7.63 -10.47
N GLY A 90 1.87 -6.64 -9.59
CA GLY A 90 1.26 -5.31 -9.68
C GLY A 90 0.03 -5.13 -8.80
N ASP A 91 -0.19 -6.00 -7.82
CA ASP A 91 -1.22 -5.80 -6.81
C ASP A 91 -0.81 -4.66 -5.89
N PHE A 92 -1.77 -3.86 -5.43
CA PHE A 92 -1.52 -2.83 -4.43
C PHE A 92 -1.85 -3.33 -3.03
N LEU A 93 -0.97 -2.99 -2.08
CA LEU A 93 -1.22 -3.13 -0.66
C LEU A 93 -1.51 -1.74 -0.09
N VAL A 94 -2.74 -1.53 0.38
CA VAL A 94 -3.24 -0.18 0.69
C VAL A 94 -3.92 -0.11 2.04
N LEU A 95 -3.93 1.09 2.59
CA LEU A 95 -4.64 1.42 3.83
C LEU A 95 -5.81 2.34 3.50
N HIS A 96 -6.98 2.05 4.08
CA HIS A 96 -8.14 2.93 3.99
C HIS A 96 -8.43 3.57 5.34
N ARG A 97 -8.52 4.91 5.38
CA ARG A 97 -8.58 5.71 6.62
C ARG A 97 -9.77 5.37 7.49
N GLU A 98 -10.95 5.21 6.90
CA GLU A 98 -12.18 5.02 7.66
C GLU A 98 -12.34 3.59 8.20
N THR A 99 -11.85 2.60 7.45
CA THR A 99 -11.94 1.19 7.86
C THR A 99 -10.76 0.77 8.73
N ALA A 100 -9.67 1.56 8.75
CA ALA A 100 -8.41 1.25 9.42
C ALA A 100 -7.85 -0.15 9.09
N GLN A 101 -8.18 -0.65 7.90
CA GLN A 101 -7.83 -1.99 7.44
C GLN A 101 -6.76 -1.93 6.34
N LEU A 102 -5.98 -3.01 6.29
CA LEU A 102 -5.08 -3.32 5.19
C LEU A 102 -5.87 -4.03 4.10
N LEU A 103 -5.94 -3.43 2.93
CA LEU A 103 -6.64 -3.97 1.77
C LEU A 103 -5.62 -4.42 0.72
N TRP A 104 -5.94 -5.54 0.08
CA TRP A 104 -5.21 -6.04 -1.07
C TRP A 104 -6.03 -5.75 -2.32
N LEU A 105 -5.53 -4.90 -3.20
CA LEU A 105 -6.16 -4.60 -4.48
C LEU A 105 -5.45 -5.41 -5.57
N PRO A 106 -5.97 -6.58 -5.97
CA PRO A 106 -5.30 -7.43 -6.94
C PRO A 106 -5.26 -6.74 -8.29
N ARG A 107 -4.17 -6.92 -9.04
CA ARG A 107 -4.15 -6.50 -10.44
C ARG A 107 -5.16 -7.33 -11.21
N LEU A 108 -6.17 -6.67 -11.77
CA LEU A 108 -7.07 -7.32 -12.69
C LEU A 108 -6.43 -7.32 -14.08
N LEU A 109 -6.15 -8.53 -14.59
CA LEU A 109 -6.00 -8.72 -16.02
C LEU A 109 -7.39 -8.47 -16.60
N SER A 110 -7.50 -7.49 -17.50
CA SER A 110 -8.74 -7.24 -18.22
C SER A 110 -9.31 -8.56 -18.74
N LYS A 111 -10.59 -8.83 -18.44
CA LYS A 111 -11.35 -9.92 -19.06
C LYS A 111 -11.39 -9.68 -20.58
N GLY A 112 -10.36 -10.12 -21.31
CA GLY A 112 -10.25 -9.85 -22.75
C GLY A 112 -8.88 -10.03 -23.41
N CYS A 113 -7.82 -10.43 -22.71
CA CYS A 113 -6.56 -10.84 -23.36
C CYS A 113 -6.35 -12.35 -23.26
N ILE A 114 -6.98 -13.09 -24.19
CA ILE A 114 -6.53 -14.41 -24.69
C ILE A 114 -6.50 -14.29 -26.21
#